data_AF-A0A7S4EYA6-F1
#
_entry.id   AF-A0A7S4EYA6-F1
#
_cell.length_a   1.000
_cell.length_b   1.000
_cell.length_c   1.000
_cell.angle_alpha   90.00
_cell.angle_beta   90.00
_cell.angle_gamma   90.00
#
_symmetry.space_group_name_H-M   'P 1'
#
loop_
_entity.id
_entity.type
_entity.pdbx_description
1 polymer ?
#
loop_
_entity_poly.entity_id
_entity_poly.type
_entity_poly.pdbx_seq_one_letter_code
_entity_poly.pdbx_strand_id
1 'polypeptide(L)'
;ETAATMLAVNATKAMVGVRSGLRLCAATPQARGLAVPAWATVDPDKMSGSAPGEGCNLVGGEWVKTARQTPILDPLNGESFLMVPDTSLEEIGPFVRRLRECPRSGLHNPIKNVDRYNMLGAVMADGAREMNKPEVSRFFSRLIQRVVPKSAAQCTGEPAVTRKFMENYSCDQAQRSSRAPPCSTPLGSCSSLWRHDNRRTLFIRCNAHCT
;
A
#
# COMPACT_ATOMS: atom_id res chain seq x y z
N GLU A 1 37.88 -26.94 -73.03
CA GLU A 1 37.05 -28.16 -72.99
C GLU A 1 37.13 -28.79 -71.61
N THR A 2 35.98 -29.23 -71.14
CA THR A 2 35.63 -29.70 -69.79
C THR A 2 35.98 -31.16 -69.54
N ALA A 3 36.48 -31.48 -68.34
CA ALA A 3 36.22 -32.74 -67.60
C ALA A 3 36.65 -32.54 -66.12
N ALA A 4 35.69 -32.43 -65.19
CA ALA A 4 35.25 -33.49 -64.25
C ALA A 4 36.27 -33.73 -63.11
N THR A 5 35.92 -33.69 -61.81
CA THR A 5 35.19 -34.77 -61.12
C THR A 5 35.01 -34.44 -59.62
N MET A 6 33.77 -34.63 -59.13
CA MET A 6 33.29 -35.07 -57.80
C MET A 6 33.83 -34.58 -56.42
N LEU A 7 32.83 -34.39 -55.54
CA LEU A 7 32.73 -34.75 -54.10
C LEU A 7 33.63 -34.05 -53.07
N ALA A 8 33.01 -33.28 -52.16
CA ALA A 8 33.13 -33.49 -50.71
C ALA A 8 32.13 -32.63 -49.93
N VAL A 9 31.35 -33.30 -49.09
CA VAL A 9 30.55 -32.75 -47.98
C VAL A 9 31.48 -32.03 -47.01
N ASN A 10 31.11 -30.85 -46.52
CA ASN A 10 31.36 -30.49 -45.12
C ASN A 10 30.47 -29.35 -44.61
N ALA A 11 29.79 -29.67 -43.52
CA ALA A 11 28.90 -28.80 -42.76
C ALA A 11 29.67 -27.65 -42.11
N THR A 12 29.13 -26.44 -42.20
CA THR A 12 29.56 -25.31 -41.38
C THR A 12 28.36 -24.77 -40.61
N LYS A 13 28.43 -24.89 -39.28
CA LYS A 13 27.48 -24.36 -38.30
C LYS A 13 27.25 -22.86 -38.52
N ALA A 14 26.04 -22.46 -38.87
CA ALA A 14 25.60 -21.07 -38.75
C ALA A 14 25.11 -20.83 -37.31
N MET A 15 25.85 -20.02 -36.56
CA MET A 15 25.43 -19.51 -35.26
C MET A 15 24.27 -18.52 -35.46
N VAL A 16 23.08 -18.90 -34.98
CA VAL A 16 21.92 -18.00 -34.87
C VAL A 16 22.17 -17.05 -33.71
N GLY A 17 22.60 -15.83 -34.02
CA GLY A 17 22.69 -14.74 -33.06
C GLY A 17 21.29 -14.26 -32.66
N VAL A 18 20.86 -14.60 -31.45
CA VAL A 18 19.67 -14.03 -30.81
C VAL A 18 19.95 -12.55 -30.56
N ARG A 19 19.40 -11.67 -31.42
CA ARG A 19 19.32 -10.24 -31.11
C ARG A 19 18.28 -10.06 -30.01
N SER A 20 18.74 -9.99 -28.77
CA SER A 20 17.96 -9.48 -27.64
C SER A 20 17.51 -8.06 -27.96
N GLY A 21 16.28 -7.93 -28.46
CA GLY A 21 15.60 -6.66 -28.56
C GLY A 21 15.35 -6.15 -27.16
N LEU A 22 16.20 -5.23 -26.68
CA LEU A 22 15.84 -4.33 -25.60
C LEU A 22 14.61 -3.57 -26.09
N ARG A 23 13.42 -4.02 -25.68
CA ARG A 23 12.23 -3.19 -25.73
C ARG A 23 12.49 -2.05 -24.75
N LEU A 24 12.82 -0.86 -25.28
CA LEU A 24 12.64 0.37 -24.52
C LEU A 24 11.17 0.39 -24.10
N CYS A 25 10.90 0.15 -22.82
CA CYS A 25 9.62 0.50 -22.22
C CYS A 25 9.50 2.01 -22.38
N ALA A 26 8.73 2.45 -23.38
CA ALA A 26 8.35 3.84 -23.53
C ALA A 26 7.75 4.28 -22.19
N ALA A 27 8.35 5.29 -21.55
CA ALA A 27 7.78 5.92 -20.38
C ALA A 27 6.36 6.35 -20.77
N THR A 28 5.36 5.78 -20.10
CA THR A 28 3.96 6.15 -20.34
C THR A 28 3.86 7.67 -20.16
N PRO A 29 3.36 8.42 -21.15
CA PRO A 29 3.17 9.85 -20.99
C PRO A 29 2.32 10.06 -19.75
N GLN A 30 2.85 10.77 -18.76
CA GLN A 30 2.12 11.10 -17.55
C GLN A 30 1.00 12.05 -17.99
N ALA A 31 -0.19 11.50 -18.22
CA ALA A 31 -1.32 12.19 -18.86
C ALA A 31 -1.61 13.52 -18.14
N ARG A 32 -1.07 14.62 -18.66
CA ARG A 32 -1.41 15.98 -18.22
C ARG A 32 -2.86 16.19 -18.64
N GLY A 33 -3.79 16.29 -17.67
CA GLY A 33 -5.19 16.59 -17.95
C GLY A 33 -6.24 15.63 -17.41
N LEU A 34 -5.90 14.64 -16.59
CA LEU A 34 -6.93 13.92 -15.83
C LEU A 34 -7.50 14.85 -14.75
N ALA A 35 -8.83 14.88 -14.64
CA ALA A 35 -9.53 15.69 -13.65
C ALA A 35 -9.20 15.25 -12.22
N VAL A 36 -9.20 16.20 -11.29
CA VAL A 36 -9.06 15.89 -9.85
C VAL A 36 -10.31 15.13 -9.39
N PRO A 37 -10.19 14.04 -8.60
CA PRO A 37 -11.34 13.31 -8.08
C PRO A 37 -12.28 14.21 -7.28
N ALA A 38 -13.60 13.97 -7.37
CA ALA A 38 -14.61 14.84 -6.77
C ALA A 38 -14.53 14.97 -5.24
N TRP A 39 -13.99 13.96 -4.56
CA TRP A 39 -13.80 13.95 -3.10
C TRP A 39 -12.49 14.62 -2.65
N ALA A 40 -11.58 14.95 -3.58
CA ALA A 40 -10.30 15.52 -3.23
C ALA A 40 -10.44 17.02 -2.93
N THR A 41 -9.86 17.44 -1.81
CA THR A 41 -9.89 18.83 -1.33
C THR A 41 -8.70 19.66 -1.82
N VAL A 42 -7.73 19.03 -2.48
CA VAL A 42 -6.50 19.64 -2.96
C VAL A 42 -6.20 19.19 -4.38
N ASP A 43 -5.52 20.04 -5.16
CA ASP A 43 -4.99 19.71 -6.48
C ASP A 43 -3.45 19.62 -6.41
N PRO A 44 -2.85 18.42 -6.58
CA PRO A 44 -1.41 18.23 -6.44
C PRO A 44 -0.56 19.04 -7.44
N ASP A 45 -1.12 19.40 -8.60
CA ASP A 45 -0.41 20.15 -9.62
C ASP A 45 -0.54 21.68 -9.41
N LYS A 46 -1.48 22.14 -8.58
CA LYS A 46 -1.66 23.58 -8.24
C LYS A 46 -1.16 23.97 -6.85
N MET A 47 -0.91 23.00 -5.98
CA MET A 47 -0.44 23.24 -4.62
C MET A 47 0.98 23.83 -4.61
N SER A 48 1.13 25.01 -4.00
CA SER A 48 2.33 25.84 -3.98
C SER A 48 2.41 26.70 -2.71
N GLY A 49 3.47 27.50 -2.53
CA GLY A 49 3.54 28.47 -1.44
C GLY A 49 2.45 29.56 -1.47
N SER A 50 1.92 29.90 -2.66
CA SER A 50 0.83 30.88 -2.81
C SER A 50 -0.56 30.27 -2.61
N ALA A 51 -0.70 28.95 -2.77
CA ALA A 51 -1.93 28.21 -2.56
C ALA A 51 -1.62 26.91 -1.80
N PRO A 52 -1.31 27.01 -0.49
CA PRO A 52 -0.96 25.84 0.31
C PRO A 52 -2.18 24.94 0.53
N GLY A 53 -1.96 23.63 0.53
CA GLY A 53 -2.98 22.67 0.96
C GLY A 53 -3.23 22.77 2.47
N GLU A 54 -4.46 22.49 2.91
CA GLU A 54 -4.82 22.46 4.34
C GLU A 54 -5.19 21.05 4.79
N GLY A 55 -4.47 20.54 5.80
CA GLY A 55 -4.81 19.32 6.52
C GLY A 55 -5.83 19.59 7.63
N CYS A 56 -6.64 18.58 7.92
CA CYS A 56 -7.58 18.56 9.05
C CYS A 56 -7.45 17.23 9.80
N ASN A 57 -7.84 17.22 11.07
CA ASN A 57 -7.95 15.99 11.85
C ASN A 57 -9.33 15.35 11.65
N LEU A 58 -9.40 14.02 11.67
CA LEU A 58 -10.67 13.30 11.67
C LEU A 58 -10.98 12.80 13.08
N VAL A 59 -11.98 13.39 13.74
CA VAL A 59 -12.38 13.01 15.10
C VAL A 59 -13.85 12.68 15.12
N GLY A 60 -14.16 11.43 15.46
CA GLY A 60 -15.55 11.02 15.64
C GLY A 60 -16.44 11.11 14.41
N GLY A 61 -15.86 11.11 13.21
CA GLY A 61 -16.57 11.22 11.95
C GLY A 61 -16.59 12.63 11.35
N GLU A 62 -16.01 13.62 12.03
CA GLU A 62 -15.99 15.01 11.56
C GLU A 62 -14.56 15.50 11.33
N TRP A 63 -14.39 16.37 10.33
CA TRP A 63 -13.14 17.06 10.05
C TRP A 63 -13.00 18.30 10.94
N VAL A 64 -11.96 18.33 11.77
CA VAL A 64 -11.74 19.37 12.78
C VAL A 64 -10.40 20.07 12.50
N LYS A 65 -10.42 21.42 12.60
CA LYS A 65 -9.22 22.26 12.54
C LYS A 65 -8.64 22.48 13.94
N THR A 66 -7.35 22.74 14.02
CA THR A 66 -6.62 23.04 15.25
C THR A 66 -6.21 24.51 15.31
N ALA A 67 -5.90 25.00 16.51
CA ALA A 67 -5.43 26.38 16.68
C ALA A 67 -4.04 26.61 16.05
N ARG A 68 -3.19 25.58 16.01
CA ARG A 68 -1.84 25.62 15.42
C ARG A 68 -1.75 24.69 14.23
N GLN A 69 -0.93 25.10 13.26
CA GLN A 69 -0.58 24.30 12.09
C GLN A 69 0.93 24.35 11.89
N THR A 70 1.49 23.22 11.48
CA THR A 70 2.91 23.09 11.13
C THR A 70 3.04 23.14 9.61
N PRO A 71 3.85 24.07 9.07
CA PRO A 71 4.12 24.14 7.64
C PRO A 71 5.02 22.99 7.21
N ILE A 72 4.63 22.30 6.15
CA ILE A 72 5.45 21.33 5.44
C ILE A 72 6.04 22.04 4.22
N LEU A 73 7.36 22.02 4.14
CA LEU A 73 8.11 22.65 3.06
C LEU A 73 8.18 21.69 1.86
N ASP A 74 8.10 22.25 0.66
CA ASP A 74 8.27 21.52 -0.59
C ASP A 74 9.76 21.13 -0.74
N PRO A 75 10.07 19.84 -0.88
CA PRO A 75 11.45 19.37 -1.03
C PRO A 75 12.18 19.90 -2.27
N LEU A 76 11.46 20.43 -3.27
CA LEU A 76 12.04 20.90 -4.53
C LEU A 76 12.41 22.38 -4.53
N ASN A 77 11.69 23.23 -3.79
CA ASN A 77 11.89 24.68 -3.78
C ASN A 77 11.96 25.31 -2.37
N GLY A 78 11.61 24.57 -1.31
CA GLY A 78 11.64 25.03 0.07
C GLY A 78 10.44 25.88 0.51
N GLU A 79 9.45 26.11 -0.35
CA GLU A 79 8.25 26.88 -0.01
C GLU A 79 7.28 26.08 0.87
N SER A 80 6.54 26.75 1.76
CA SER A 80 5.49 26.13 2.56
C SER A 80 4.23 25.89 1.72
N PHE A 81 4.08 24.68 1.18
CA PHE A 81 2.99 24.31 0.27
C PHE A 81 1.88 23.46 0.91
N LEU A 82 2.05 23.00 2.16
CA LEU A 82 1.05 22.21 2.88
C LEU A 82 1.06 22.55 4.37
N MET A 83 -0.10 22.81 4.95
CA MET A 83 -0.27 23.08 6.39
C MET A 83 -0.90 21.87 7.06
N VAL A 84 -0.21 21.27 8.03
CA VAL A 84 -0.70 20.09 8.77
C VAL A 84 -1.13 20.53 10.18
N PRO A 85 -2.29 20.07 10.69
CA PRO A 85 -2.74 20.44 12.03
C PRO A 85 -1.74 19.96 13.10
N ASP A 86 -1.28 20.88 13.93
CA ASP A 86 -0.43 20.59 15.10
C ASP A 86 -1.32 20.54 16.34
N THR A 87 -1.68 19.32 16.75
CA THR A 87 -2.66 19.10 17.82
C THR A 87 -1.98 19.18 19.18
N SER A 88 -2.39 20.18 19.97
CA SER A 88 -1.85 20.42 21.30
C SER A 88 -2.41 19.46 22.35
N LEU A 89 -1.77 19.37 23.53
CA LEU A 89 -2.20 18.48 24.62
C LEU A 89 -3.59 18.87 25.17
N GLU A 90 -3.98 20.13 25.02
CA GLU A 90 -5.28 20.65 25.42
C GLU A 90 -6.39 20.17 24.46
N GLU A 91 -6.05 19.95 23.18
CA GLU A 91 -6.97 19.55 22.11
C GLU A 91 -7.11 18.02 21.96
N ILE A 92 -6.26 17.20 22.61
CA ILE A 92 -6.34 15.72 22.48
C ILE A 92 -7.53 15.09 23.21
N GLY A 93 -8.20 15.80 24.11
CA GLY A 93 -9.29 15.27 24.93
C GLY A 93 -10.38 14.50 24.16
N PRO A 94 -10.93 15.03 23.05
CA PRO A 94 -11.87 14.33 22.19
C PRO A 94 -11.33 13.00 21.63
N PHE A 95 -10.06 12.94 21.24
CA PHE A 95 -9.43 11.72 20.72
C PHE A 95 -9.35 10.65 21.81
N VAL A 96 -8.93 11.02 23.02
CA VAL A 96 -8.85 10.11 24.17
C VAL A 96 -10.24 9.56 24.51
N ARG A 97 -11.28 10.41 24.49
CA ARG A 97 -12.66 9.96 24.72
C ARG A 97 -13.10 8.94 23.67
N ARG A 98 -12.89 9.22 22.38
CA ARG A 98 -13.22 8.30 21.29
C ARG A 98 -12.46 6.97 21.36
N LEU A 99 -11.19 6.99 21.75
CA LEU A 99 -10.42 5.76 21.95
C LEU A 99 -10.95 4.93 23.13
N ARG A 100 -11.41 5.57 24.21
CA ARG A 100 -12.02 4.90 25.37
C ARG A 100 -13.39 4.30 25.06
N GLU A 101 -14.13 4.85 24.11
CA GLU A 101 -15.40 4.28 23.65
C GLU A 101 -15.21 2.91 22.96
N CYS A 102 -13.99 2.59 22.50
CA CYS A 102 -13.67 1.26 22.01
C CYS A 102 -13.46 0.29 23.19
N PRO A 103 -14.36 -0.69 23.41
CA PRO A 103 -14.21 -1.63 24.52
C PRO A 103 -13.02 -2.56 24.24
N ARG A 104 -12.44 -3.14 25.30
CA ARG A 104 -11.31 -4.08 25.19
C ARG A 104 -11.61 -5.29 24.29
N SER A 105 -12.87 -5.69 24.20
CA SER A 105 -13.33 -6.77 23.29
C SER A 105 -13.32 -6.39 21.80
N GLY A 106 -13.00 -5.13 21.47
CA GLY A 106 -13.19 -4.54 20.16
C GLY A 106 -14.64 -4.16 19.85
N LEU A 107 -14.81 -3.37 18.78
CA LEU A 107 -16.11 -3.00 18.20
C LEU A 107 -16.82 -4.19 17.52
N HIS A 108 -16.03 -5.17 17.08
CA HIS A 108 -16.48 -6.47 16.58
C HIS A 108 -15.40 -7.52 16.87
N ASN A 109 -15.80 -8.79 16.91
CA ASN A 109 -14.93 -9.96 17.02
C ASN A 109 -15.67 -11.18 16.45
N PRO A 110 -15.08 -12.39 16.42
CA PRO A 110 -15.72 -13.57 15.82
C PRO A 110 -17.07 -13.97 16.41
N ILE A 111 -17.44 -13.46 17.59
CA ILE A 111 -18.67 -13.79 18.31
C ILE A 111 -19.59 -12.55 18.44
N LYS A 112 -19.02 -11.34 18.41
CA LYS A 112 -19.71 -10.05 18.61
C LYS A 112 -19.71 -9.25 17.31
N ASN A 113 -20.90 -8.89 16.82
CA ASN A 113 -21.10 -8.03 15.64
C ASN A 113 -20.35 -8.56 14.40
N VAL A 114 -20.58 -9.84 14.07
CA VAL A 114 -19.89 -10.56 12.99
C VAL A 114 -20.20 -9.94 11.62
N ASP A 115 -21.38 -9.37 11.43
CA ASP A 115 -21.80 -8.71 10.18
C ASP A 115 -20.86 -7.56 9.78
N ARG A 116 -20.15 -6.97 10.76
CA ARG A 116 -19.17 -5.92 10.51
C ARG A 116 -17.99 -6.40 9.65
N TYR A 117 -17.66 -7.69 9.64
CA TYR A 117 -16.65 -8.23 8.71
C TYR A 117 -17.10 -8.07 7.26
N ASN A 118 -18.38 -8.38 6.97
CA ASN A 118 -18.94 -8.28 5.62
C ASN A 118 -19.08 -6.81 5.19
N MET A 119 -19.51 -5.93 6.11
CA MET A 119 -19.54 -4.48 5.89
C MET A 119 -18.15 -3.95 5.52
N LEU A 120 -17.10 -4.31 6.28
CA LEU A 120 -15.73 -3.88 5.99
C LEU A 120 -15.22 -4.46 4.67
N GLY A 121 -15.57 -5.71 4.34
CA GLY A 121 -15.27 -6.32 3.04
C GLY A 121 -15.91 -5.57 1.87
N ALA A 122 -17.14 -5.08 2.02
CA ALA A 122 -17.81 -4.24 1.03
C ALA A 122 -17.13 -2.86 0.88
N VAL A 123 -16.78 -2.20 1.99
CA VAL A 123 -16.04 -0.92 1.97
C VAL A 123 -14.68 -1.08 1.28
N MET A 124 -13.97 -2.18 1.53
CA MET A 124 -12.69 -2.47 0.87
C MET A 124 -12.87 -2.71 -0.64
N ALA A 125 -13.95 -3.37 -1.06
CA ALA A 125 -14.29 -3.53 -2.49
C ALA A 125 -14.58 -2.17 -3.16
N ASP A 126 -15.35 -1.30 -2.50
CA ASP A 126 -15.64 0.05 -3.01
C ASP A 126 -14.37 0.91 -3.09
N GLY A 127 -13.51 0.85 -2.07
CA GLY A 127 -12.21 1.54 -2.07
C GLY A 127 -11.29 1.05 -3.20
N ALA A 128 -11.23 -0.26 -3.44
CA ALA A 128 -10.46 -0.83 -4.55
C ALA A 128 -10.99 -0.35 -5.91
N ARG A 129 -12.32 -0.34 -6.09
CA ARG A 129 -12.99 0.16 -7.31
C ARG A 129 -12.69 1.64 -7.55
N GLU A 130 -12.71 2.46 -6.50
CA GLU A 130 -12.37 3.88 -6.60
C GLU A 130 -10.90 4.10 -6.96
N MET A 131 -9.97 3.39 -6.29
CA MET A 131 -8.54 3.51 -6.58
C MET A 131 -8.13 2.93 -7.94
N ASN A 132 -8.97 2.12 -8.57
CA ASN A 132 -8.73 1.62 -9.93
C ASN A 132 -8.96 2.69 -11.01
N LYS A 133 -9.62 3.81 -10.67
CA LYS A 133 -9.82 4.91 -11.61
C LYS A 133 -8.48 5.59 -11.94
N PRO A 134 -8.18 5.84 -13.22
CA PRO A 134 -6.88 6.41 -13.63
C PRO A 134 -6.63 7.80 -13.03
N GLU A 135 -7.66 8.61 -12.84
CA GLU A 135 -7.58 9.93 -12.21
C GLU A 135 -7.20 9.84 -10.72
N VAL A 136 -7.73 8.85 -10.00
CA VAL A 136 -7.42 8.64 -8.57
C VAL A 136 -5.99 8.13 -8.41
N SER A 137 -5.57 7.18 -9.26
CA SER A 137 -4.19 6.69 -9.26
C SER A 137 -3.19 7.81 -9.56
N ARG A 138 -3.46 8.64 -10.57
CA ARG A 138 -2.63 9.82 -10.88
C ARG A 138 -2.59 10.78 -9.69
N PHE A 139 -3.75 11.11 -9.12
CA PHE A 139 -3.86 12.04 -8.00
C PHE A 139 -2.94 11.64 -6.85
N PHE A 140 -3.03 10.39 -6.38
CA PHE A 140 -2.17 9.90 -5.30
C PHE A 140 -0.70 9.84 -5.70
N SER A 141 -0.37 9.37 -6.90
CA SER A 141 1.02 9.35 -7.37
C SER A 141 1.65 10.74 -7.44
N ARG A 142 0.90 11.74 -7.89
CA ARG A 142 1.40 13.13 -7.93
C ARG A 142 1.51 13.72 -6.53
N LEU A 143 0.53 13.49 -5.66
CA LEU A 143 0.59 13.96 -4.28
C LEU A 143 1.80 13.38 -3.53
N ILE A 144 2.02 12.07 -3.68
CA ILE A 144 3.20 11.37 -3.15
C ILE A 144 4.48 11.99 -3.69
N GLN A 145 4.54 12.25 -5.00
CA GLN A 145 5.74 12.82 -5.63
C GLN A 145 6.05 14.23 -5.13
N ARG A 146 5.03 15.03 -4.79
CA ARG A 146 5.20 16.39 -4.27
C ARG A 146 5.69 16.39 -2.83
N VAL A 147 5.17 15.50 -1.99
CA VAL A 147 5.58 15.41 -0.57
C VAL A 147 6.91 14.65 -0.40
N VAL A 148 7.15 13.63 -1.23
CA VAL A 148 8.37 12.83 -1.22
C VAL A 148 8.90 12.74 -2.66
N PRO A 149 10.01 13.43 -3.00
CA PRO A 149 10.50 13.53 -4.37
C PRO A 149 11.11 12.19 -4.82
N LYS A 150 10.26 11.27 -5.25
CA LYS A 150 10.62 9.97 -5.84
C LYS A 150 10.22 9.93 -7.32
N SER A 151 10.77 8.98 -8.08
CA SER A 151 10.47 8.87 -9.51
C SER A 151 8.98 8.60 -9.76
N ALA A 152 8.47 9.02 -10.92
CA ALA A 152 7.06 8.83 -11.26
C ALA A 152 6.64 7.35 -11.25
N ALA A 153 7.51 6.46 -11.73
CA ALA A 153 7.27 5.02 -11.74
C ALA A 153 7.16 4.44 -10.32
N GLN A 154 8.01 4.89 -9.38
CA GLN A 154 7.91 4.48 -7.98
C GLN A 154 6.62 5.03 -7.33
N CYS A 155 6.23 6.27 -7.63
CA CYS A 155 4.99 6.86 -7.12
C CYS A 155 3.73 6.14 -7.59
N THR A 156 3.74 5.54 -8.79
CA THR A 156 2.60 4.76 -9.31
C THR A 156 2.48 3.39 -8.65
N GLY A 157 3.60 2.85 -8.13
CA GLY A 157 3.60 1.56 -7.44
C GLY A 157 2.82 1.58 -6.13
N GLU A 158 2.93 2.65 -5.34
CA GLU A 158 2.28 2.78 -4.03
C GLU A 158 0.74 2.66 -4.09
N PRO A 159 0.00 3.49 -4.86
CA PRO A 159 -1.45 3.34 -4.97
C PRO A 159 -1.85 2.01 -5.62
N ALA A 160 -1.03 1.46 -6.53
CA ALA A 160 -1.31 0.17 -7.15
C ALA A 160 -1.20 -1.00 -6.15
N VAL A 161 -0.22 -0.97 -5.24
CA VAL A 161 -0.07 -1.97 -4.16
C VAL A 161 -1.20 -1.81 -3.14
N THR A 162 -1.55 -0.57 -2.76
CA THR A 162 -2.67 -0.32 -1.84
C THR A 162 -4.01 -0.80 -2.42
N ARG A 163 -4.22 -0.66 -3.74
CA ARG A 163 -5.40 -1.22 -4.41
C ARG A 163 -5.46 -2.74 -4.30
N LYS A 164 -4.35 -3.42 -4.60
CA LYS A 164 -4.26 -4.89 -4.45
C LYS A 164 -4.48 -5.33 -3.01
N PHE A 165 -3.98 -4.56 -2.04
CA PHE A 165 -4.28 -4.81 -0.63
C PHE A 165 -5.79 -4.72 -0.37
N MET A 166 -6.47 -3.68 -0.86
CA MET A 166 -7.92 -3.56 -0.71
C MET A 166 -8.70 -4.72 -1.36
N GLU A 167 -8.27 -5.15 -2.55
CA GLU A 167 -8.84 -6.32 -3.24
C GLU A 167 -8.68 -7.61 -2.43
N ASN A 168 -7.52 -7.82 -1.81
CA ASN A 168 -7.24 -9.01 -1.01
C ASN A 168 -8.10 -9.12 0.25
N TYR A 169 -8.54 -7.99 0.82
CA TYR A 169 -9.40 -7.94 2.00
C TYR A 169 -10.87 -7.63 1.67
N SER A 170 -11.23 -7.64 0.38
CA SER A 170 -12.61 -7.52 -0.05
C SER A 170 -13.42 -8.79 0.21
N CYS A 171 -14.75 -8.65 0.32
CA CYS A 171 -15.68 -9.75 0.58
C CYS A 171 -15.34 -10.53 1.87
N ASP A 172 -15.53 -11.86 1.88
CA ASP A 172 -15.36 -12.73 3.06
C ASP A 172 -13.91 -12.87 3.55
N GLN A 173 -12.94 -12.21 2.91
CA GLN A 173 -11.54 -12.26 3.34
C GLN A 173 -11.33 -11.57 4.69
N ALA A 174 -12.06 -10.48 4.96
CA ALA A 174 -12.06 -9.83 6.27
C ALA A 174 -12.51 -10.78 7.39
N GLN A 175 -13.48 -11.66 7.10
CA GLN A 175 -13.94 -12.69 8.03
C GLN A 175 -12.92 -13.84 8.15
N ARG A 176 -12.25 -14.22 7.05
CA ARG A 176 -11.21 -15.26 7.09
C ARG A 176 -10.01 -14.85 7.95
N SER A 177 -9.65 -13.56 7.97
CA SER A 177 -8.56 -13.06 8.83
C SER A 177 -8.82 -13.22 10.34
N SER A 178 -10.08 -13.38 10.77
CA SER A 178 -10.41 -13.62 12.17
C SER A 178 -10.38 -15.10 12.57
N ARG A 179 -10.14 -16.01 11.63
CA ARG A 179 -10.03 -17.45 11.89
C ARG A 179 -8.59 -17.75 12.32
N ALA A 180 -8.43 -18.49 13.41
CA ALA A 180 -7.14 -19.07 13.76
C ALA A 180 -6.69 -20.00 12.61
N PRO A 181 -5.38 -20.10 12.32
CA PRO A 181 -4.91 -21.16 11.44
C PRO A 181 -5.42 -22.50 11.99
N PRO A 182 -5.86 -23.43 11.14
CA PRO A 182 -6.19 -24.77 11.61
C PRO A 182 -4.99 -25.30 12.39
N CYS A 183 -5.20 -25.61 13.66
CA CYS A 183 -4.22 -26.31 14.47
C CYS A 183 -4.07 -27.70 13.84
N SER A 184 -3.10 -27.86 12.93
CA SER A 184 -2.84 -29.12 12.25
C SER A 184 -1.99 -30.08 13.09
N THR A 185 -1.73 -29.77 14.36
CA THR A 185 -1.12 -30.71 15.29
C THR A 185 -2.19 -31.49 16.05
N PRO A 186 -2.20 -32.83 15.96
CA PRO A 186 -3.08 -33.64 16.80
C PRO A 186 -2.78 -33.34 18.27
N LEU A 187 -3.84 -33.20 19.07
CA LEU A 187 -3.81 -33.13 20.53
C LEU A 187 -3.16 -34.40 21.09
N GLY A 188 -1.83 -34.44 21.17
CA GLY A 188 -1.11 -35.65 21.58
C GLY A 188 0.33 -35.49 22.07
N SER A 189 0.91 -34.28 22.08
CA SER A 189 2.27 -34.13 22.64
C SER A 189 2.56 -32.77 23.29
N CYS A 190 1.55 -32.06 23.79
CA CYS A 190 1.76 -30.83 24.57
C CYS A 190 1.88 -31.16 26.06
N SER A 191 2.86 -31.99 26.40
CA SER A 191 3.31 -32.15 27.78
C SER A 191 4.81 -31.89 27.80
N SER A 192 5.17 -30.70 28.30
CA SER A 192 6.46 -30.29 28.89
C SER A 192 7.05 -29.02 28.31
N LEU A 193 7.64 -28.24 29.22
CA LEU A 193 8.40 -27.00 29.06
C LEU A 193 7.61 -25.68 28.98
N TRP A 194 6.93 -25.36 30.07
CA TRP A 194 7.11 -24.05 30.70
C TRP A 194 7.92 -24.25 31.98
N ARG A 195 9.26 -24.18 31.88
CA ARG A 195 10.12 -23.86 33.03
C ARG A 195 10.62 -22.44 32.82
N HIS A 196 10.33 -21.60 33.80
CA HIS A 196 10.98 -20.31 33.98
C HIS A 196 12.47 -20.57 34.20
N ASP A 197 13.32 -20.23 33.23
CA ASP A 197 14.74 -20.03 33.47
C ASP A 197 15.17 -18.66 32.97
N ASN A 198 15.86 -17.96 33.84
CA ASN A 198 16.08 -16.52 33.84
C ASN A 198 17.43 -16.22 33.18
N ARG A 199 17.64 -16.67 31.94
CA ARG A 199 18.84 -16.35 31.16
C ARG A 199 18.53 -16.05 29.70
N ARG A 200 19.00 -14.87 29.28
CA ARG A 200 18.96 -14.28 27.95
C ARG A 200 19.45 -15.27 26.88
N THR A 201 18.56 -15.78 26.02
CA THR A 201 18.81 -15.98 24.58
C THR A 201 17.51 -16.26 23.84
N LEU A 202 17.05 -15.31 23.02
CA LEU A 202 15.89 -15.49 22.15
C LEU A 202 16.34 -16.25 20.89
N PHE A 203 16.28 -17.59 20.91
CA PHE A 203 16.40 -18.36 19.68
C PHE A 203 15.02 -18.49 19.02
N ILE A 204 14.75 -17.63 18.04
CA ILE A 204 13.66 -17.88 17.08
C ILE A 204 14.15 -18.99 16.14
N ARG A 205 13.87 -20.25 16.48
CA ARG A 205 13.96 -21.35 15.52
C ARG A 205 12.71 -21.30 14.64
N CYS A 206 12.82 -20.57 13.53
CA CYS A 206 11.93 -20.72 12.40
C CYS A 206 12.28 -22.07 11.73
N ASN A 207 11.60 -23.16 12.11
CA ASN A 207 11.73 -24.41 11.39
C ASN A 207 10.57 -24.55 10.42
N ALA A 208 10.79 -24.01 9.22
CA ALA A 208 10.01 -24.37 8.05
C ALA A 208 10.38 -25.81 7.69
N HIS A 209 9.47 -26.75 7.98
CA HIS A 209 9.42 -28.02 7.26
C HIS A 209 7.99 -28.20 6.78
N CYS A 210 7.78 -27.75 5.53
CA CYS A 210 6.74 -28.26 4.67
C CYS A 210 7.14 -29.67 4.22
N THR A 211 6.24 -30.62 4.44
CA THR A 211 6.02 -31.79 3.58
C THR A 211 4.52 -31.90 3.41
#